data_AF-A0A1I8IHE8-F1
#
_entry.id   AF-A0A1I8IHE8-F1
#
_cell.length_a   1.000
_cell.length_b   1.000
_cell.length_c   1.000
_cell.angle_alpha   90.00
_cell.angle_beta   90.00
_cell.angle_gamma   90.00
#
_symmetry.space_group_name_H-M   'P 1'
#
loop_
_entity.id
_entity.type
_entity.pdbx_description
1 polymer ?
#
loop_
_entity_poly.entity_id
_entity_poly.type
_entity_poly.pdbx_seq_one_letter_code
_entity_poly.pdbx_strand_id
1 'polypeptide(L)'
;MDLIETKNALNIVKDDLIAKVDELTGEKELLREEADRLRNAKSSLKERVAALEEDNKSLREETEKLKAHLKAQQGGDDDDGSVPVSQRKRFTRVEMARILMERNEYKERLMELQDAVRYAELLRASRDRPDVGASDSRRTGGSGVWGL
;
A
#
# COMPACT_ATOMS: atom_id res chain seq x y z
N MET A 1 -31.76 -73.15 53.34
CA MET A 1 -31.65 -71.95 52.48
C MET A 1 -32.99 -71.79 51.82
N ASP A 2 -33.67 -70.68 52.07
CA ASP A 2 -35.08 -70.54 51.71
C ASP A 2 -35.20 -70.14 50.23
N LEU A 3 -36.06 -70.81 49.46
CA LEU A 3 -36.20 -70.60 48.00
C LEU A 3 -36.62 -69.15 47.66
N ILE A 4 -37.29 -68.49 48.61
CA ILE A 4 -37.72 -67.11 48.51
C ILE A 4 -36.53 -66.15 48.54
N GLU A 5 -35.53 -66.43 49.37
CA GLU A 5 -34.33 -65.60 49.51
C GLU A 5 -33.49 -65.64 48.22
N THR A 6 -33.31 -66.82 47.64
CA THR A 6 -32.56 -67.00 46.39
C THR A 6 -33.26 -66.35 45.20
N LYS A 7 -34.60 -66.45 45.14
CA LYS A 7 -35.43 -65.75 44.14
C LYS A 7 -35.29 -64.23 44.26
N ASN A 8 -35.32 -63.68 45.48
CA ASN A 8 -35.20 -62.24 45.69
C ASN A 8 -33.80 -61.73 45.33
N ALA A 9 -32.75 -62.45 45.72
CA ALA A 9 -31.38 -62.12 45.33
C ALA A 9 -31.20 -62.09 43.80
N LEU A 10 -31.78 -63.06 43.09
CA LEU A 10 -31.72 -63.09 41.63
C LEU A 10 -32.46 -61.92 40.99
N ASN A 11 -33.61 -61.52 41.54
CA ASN A 11 -34.36 -60.36 41.04
C ASN A 11 -33.58 -59.07 41.20
N ILE A 12 -32.94 -58.85 42.35
CA ILE A 12 -32.08 -57.67 42.58
C ILE A 12 -30.97 -57.62 41.54
N VAL A 13 -30.23 -58.73 41.35
CA VAL A 13 -29.15 -58.80 40.36
C VAL A 13 -29.67 -58.55 38.94
N LYS A 14 -30.84 -59.10 38.60
CA LYS A 14 -31.47 -58.87 37.29
C LYS A 14 -31.83 -57.39 37.10
N ASP A 15 -32.41 -56.75 38.11
CA ASP A 15 -32.78 -55.34 38.05
C ASP A 15 -31.53 -54.42 37.97
N ASP A 16 -30.46 -54.75 38.71
CA ASP A 16 -29.18 -54.04 38.64
C ASP A 16 -28.52 -54.16 37.25
N LEU A 17 -28.57 -55.36 36.64
CA LEU A 17 -28.07 -55.58 35.29
C LEU A 17 -28.88 -54.82 34.25
N ILE A 18 -30.20 -54.75 34.40
CA ILE A 18 -31.06 -53.92 33.52
C ILE A 18 -30.64 -52.46 33.63
N ALA A 19 -30.51 -51.93 34.85
CA ALA A 19 -30.09 -50.55 35.08
C ALA A 19 -28.73 -50.25 34.44
N LYS A 20 -27.76 -51.19 34.54
CA LYS A 20 -26.44 -51.02 33.92
C LYS A 20 -26.51 -51.06 32.40
N VAL A 21 -27.36 -51.92 31.82
CA VAL A 21 -27.57 -51.97 30.37
C VAL A 21 -28.17 -50.67 29.86
N ASP A 22 -29.16 -50.11 30.57
CA ASP A 22 -29.79 -48.84 30.20
C ASP A 22 -28.79 -47.68 30.26
N GLU A 23 -27.99 -47.61 31.33
CA GLU A 23 -26.92 -46.61 31.48
C GLU A 23 -25.89 -46.71 30.35
N LEU A 24 -25.36 -47.91 30.09
CA LEU A 24 -24.37 -48.14 29.01
C LEU A 24 -24.95 -47.85 27.63
N THR A 25 -26.25 -48.08 27.43
CA THR A 25 -26.92 -47.77 26.17
C THR A 25 -27.00 -46.26 25.98
N GLY A 26 -27.38 -45.52 27.03
CA GLY A 26 -27.39 -44.05 27.01
C GLY A 26 -26.00 -43.45 26.76
N GLU A 27 -24.97 -43.93 27.45
CA GLU A 27 -23.58 -43.48 27.22
C GLU A 27 -23.13 -43.74 25.77
N LYS A 28 -23.45 -44.93 25.24
CA LYS A 28 -23.12 -45.29 23.86
C LYS A 28 -23.82 -44.40 22.84
N GLU A 29 -25.07 -44.00 23.08
CA GLU A 29 -25.80 -43.08 22.22
C GLU A 29 -25.18 -41.68 22.26
N LEU A 30 -24.88 -41.15 23.45
CA LEU A 30 -24.20 -39.86 23.61
C LEU A 30 -22.84 -39.83 22.90
N LEU A 31 -22.03 -40.88 23.07
CA LEU A 31 -20.73 -40.99 22.40
C LEU A 31 -20.85 -41.07 20.88
N ARG A 32 -21.91 -41.72 20.36
CA ARG A 32 -22.18 -41.76 18.91
C ARG A 32 -22.54 -40.37 18.39
N GLU A 33 -23.42 -39.65 19.09
CA GLU A 33 -23.76 -38.28 18.73
C GLU A 33 -22.55 -37.35 18.76
N GLU A 34 -21.71 -37.45 19.79
CA GLU A 34 -20.49 -36.65 19.88
C GLU A 34 -19.52 -36.97 18.74
N ALA A 35 -19.35 -38.25 18.40
CA ALA A 35 -18.54 -38.65 17.26
C ALA A 35 -19.06 -38.07 15.93
N ASP A 36 -20.38 -38.03 15.74
CA ASP A 36 -20.99 -37.45 14.54
C ASP A 36 -20.86 -35.92 14.50
N ARG A 37 -21.04 -35.24 15.64
CA ARG A 37 -20.76 -33.80 15.75
C ARG A 37 -19.30 -33.48 15.41
N LEU A 38 -18.36 -34.26 15.93
CA LEU A 38 -16.93 -34.10 15.64
C LEU A 38 -16.60 -34.38 14.17
N ARG A 39 -17.22 -35.40 13.55
CA ARG A 39 -17.06 -35.67 12.11
C ARG A 39 -17.56 -34.50 11.26
N ASN A 40 -18.72 -33.94 11.59
CA ASN A 40 -19.27 -32.79 10.88
C ASN A 40 -18.39 -31.54 11.04
N ALA A 41 -17.96 -31.24 12.26
CA ALA A 41 -17.03 -30.14 12.52
C ALA A 41 -15.71 -30.31 11.76
N LYS A 42 -15.16 -31.53 11.74
CA LYS A 42 -13.95 -31.85 10.97
C LYS A 42 -14.15 -31.65 9.46
N SER A 43 -15.30 -32.02 8.91
CA SER A 43 -15.62 -31.79 7.50
C SER A 43 -15.66 -30.30 7.18
N SER A 44 -16.39 -29.52 7.98
CA SER A 44 -16.50 -28.07 7.79
C SER A 44 -15.15 -27.36 7.89
N LEU A 45 -14.30 -27.76 8.84
CA LEU A 45 -12.95 -27.22 8.96
C LEU A 45 -12.08 -27.56 7.74
N LYS A 46 -12.20 -28.77 7.18
CA LYS A 46 -11.47 -29.14 5.97
C LYS A 46 -11.88 -28.29 4.77
N GLU A 47 -13.17 -28.05 4.58
CA GLU A 47 -13.67 -27.17 3.52
C GLU A 47 -13.14 -25.75 3.68
N ARG A 48 -13.12 -25.23 4.92
CA ARG A 48 -12.58 -23.90 5.21
C ARG A 48 -11.07 -23.79 4.97
N VAL A 49 -10.31 -24.84 5.28
CA VAL A 49 -8.87 -24.89 4.97
C VAL A 49 -8.66 -24.88 3.46
N ALA A 50 -9.40 -25.69 2.70
CA ALA A 50 -9.29 -25.71 1.25
C ALA A 50 -9.58 -24.35 0.61
N ALA A 51 -10.63 -23.65 1.07
CA ALA A 51 -10.94 -22.30 0.61
C ALA A 51 -9.82 -21.29 0.92
N LEU A 52 -9.26 -21.33 2.13
CA LEU A 52 -8.16 -20.45 2.52
C LEU A 52 -6.86 -20.75 1.75
N GLU A 53 -6.61 -22.01 1.38
CA GLU A 53 -5.48 -22.39 0.53
C GLU A 53 -5.63 -21.85 -0.90
N GLU A 54 -6.86 -21.86 -1.44
CA GLU A 54 -7.18 -21.27 -2.74
C GLU A 54 -7.01 -19.74 -2.72
N ASP A 55 -7.54 -19.06 -1.71
CA ASP A 55 -7.37 -17.61 -1.51
C ASP A 55 -5.88 -17.22 -1.37
N ASN A 56 -5.09 -18.01 -0.66
CA ASN A 56 -3.65 -17.77 -0.56
C ASN A 56 -2.96 -17.93 -1.91
N LYS A 57 -3.38 -18.90 -2.72
CA LYS A 57 -2.83 -19.10 -4.06
C LYS A 57 -3.17 -17.92 -4.97
N SER A 58 -4.43 -17.48 -4.99
CA SER A 58 -4.87 -16.35 -5.81
C SER A 58 -4.15 -15.06 -5.41
N LEU A 59 -4.05 -14.76 -4.11
CA LEU A 59 -3.31 -13.60 -3.60
C LEU A 59 -1.82 -13.65 -3.98
N ARG A 60 -1.18 -14.83 -3.93
CA ARG A 60 0.21 -14.97 -4.39
C ARG A 60 0.33 -14.66 -5.88
N GLU A 61 -0.55 -15.19 -6.71
CA GLU A 61 -0.57 -14.89 -8.15
C GLU A 61 -0.79 -13.40 -8.42
N GLU A 62 -1.70 -12.74 -7.69
CA GLU A 62 -1.91 -11.29 -7.78
C GLU A 62 -0.69 -10.49 -7.37
N THR A 63 -0.02 -10.86 -6.26
CA THR A 63 1.21 -10.18 -5.84
C THR A 63 2.33 -10.34 -6.86
N GLU A 64 2.46 -11.51 -7.50
CA GLU A 64 3.45 -11.71 -8.57
C GLU A 64 3.10 -10.91 -9.83
N LYS A 65 1.83 -10.82 -10.21
CA LYS A 65 1.38 -9.94 -11.31
C LYS A 65 1.70 -8.47 -11.00
N LEU A 66 1.41 -8.00 -9.79
CA LEU A 66 1.71 -6.63 -9.37
C LEU A 66 3.22 -6.35 -9.35
N LYS A 67 4.03 -7.30 -8.86
CA LYS A 67 5.51 -7.19 -8.92
C LYS A 67 6.01 -7.14 -10.37
N ALA A 68 5.46 -7.96 -11.25
CA ALA A 68 5.81 -7.95 -12.67
C ALA A 68 5.42 -6.62 -13.32
N HIS A 69 4.23 -6.08 -13.03
CA HIS A 69 3.81 -4.75 -13.49
C HIS A 69 4.71 -3.63 -12.95
N LEU A 70 5.09 -3.67 -11.68
CA LEU A 70 6.05 -2.73 -11.09
C LEU A 70 7.42 -2.83 -11.76
N LYS A 71 7.90 -4.05 -12.05
CA LYS A 71 9.15 -4.28 -12.77
C LYS A 71 9.09 -3.77 -14.21
N ALA A 72 7.96 -3.93 -14.89
CA ALA A 72 7.73 -3.39 -16.23
C ALA A 72 7.67 -1.85 -16.22
N GLN A 73 7.00 -1.24 -15.24
CA GLN A 73 7.06 0.22 -15.03
C GLN A 73 8.47 0.70 -14.66
N GLN A 74 9.28 -0.14 -14.02
CA GLN A 74 10.67 0.14 -13.68
C GLN A 74 11.65 -0.11 -14.85
N GLY A 75 11.22 -0.66 -15.98
CA GLY A 75 12.08 -1.13 -17.06
C GLY A 75 11.76 -0.50 -18.41
N GLY A 76 12.26 0.73 -18.60
CA GLY A 76 12.34 1.42 -19.89
C GLY A 76 13.53 2.38 -20.03
N ASP A 77 14.38 2.52 -19.00
CA ASP A 77 15.62 3.30 -19.09
C ASP A 77 16.74 2.66 -18.25
N ASP A 78 17.88 2.50 -18.91
CA ASP A 78 19.28 2.42 -18.44
C ASP A 78 19.71 1.14 -17.69
N ASP A 79 20.67 0.34 -18.18
CA ASP A 79 22.05 0.71 -18.57
C ASP A 79 22.67 1.76 -17.65
N ASP A 80 22.88 1.41 -16.38
CA ASP A 80 24.14 1.63 -15.64
C ASP A 80 23.94 1.27 -14.17
N GLY A 81 24.93 0.62 -13.56
CA GLY A 81 24.99 0.46 -12.11
C GLY A 81 24.84 -0.96 -11.57
N SER A 82 25.42 -1.95 -12.25
CA SER A 82 25.87 -3.19 -11.63
C SER A 82 27.03 -2.90 -10.64
N VAL A 83 26.75 -2.26 -9.50
CA VAL A 83 27.75 -2.10 -8.41
C VAL A 83 27.11 -2.35 -7.04
N PRO A 84 27.64 -3.28 -6.22
CA PRO A 84 27.13 -3.54 -4.88
C PRO A 84 27.52 -2.40 -3.91
N VAL A 85 26.53 -1.66 -3.40
CA VAL A 85 26.72 -0.57 -2.40
C VAL A 85 26.01 -0.96 -1.11
N SER A 86 26.59 -1.92 -0.40
CA SER A 86 26.00 -2.63 0.75
C SER A 86 25.86 -1.81 2.04
N GLN A 87 26.01 -0.47 2.06
CA GLN A 87 25.93 0.28 3.33
C GLN A 87 25.55 1.77 3.28
N ARG A 88 25.06 2.32 2.16
CA ARG A 88 24.47 3.68 2.15
C ARG A 88 22.96 3.58 1.98
N LYS A 89 22.21 4.26 2.85
CA LYS A 89 20.75 4.47 2.69
C LYS A 89 20.52 5.14 1.32
N ARG A 90 20.25 4.34 0.30
CA ARG A 90 19.93 4.82 -1.05
C ARG A 90 18.45 5.14 -1.09
N PHE A 91 18.13 6.35 -1.55
CA PHE A 91 16.75 6.75 -1.82
C PHE A 91 16.14 5.83 -2.87
N THR A 92 14.92 5.40 -2.63
CA THR A 92 14.08 4.71 -3.60
C THR A 92 13.83 5.60 -4.81
N ARG A 93 13.49 5.01 -5.97
CA ARG A 93 13.12 5.79 -7.16
C ARG A 93 11.96 6.75 -6.89
N VAL A 94 11.00 6.37 -6.05
CA VAL A 94 9.87 7.22 -5.64
C VAL A 94 10.35 8.41 -4.83
N GLU A 95 11.25 8.18 -3.86
CA GLU A 95 11.87 9.26 -3.09
C GLU A 95 12.71 10.17 -4.01
N MET A 96 13.46 9.60 -4.95
CA MET A 96 14.25 10.36 -5.91
C MET A 96 13.38 11.21 -6.83
N ALA A 97 12.26 10.68 -7.33
CA ALA A 97 11.30 11.42 -8.12
C ALA A 97 10.74 12.62 -7.33
N ARG A 98 10.35 12.40 -6.06
CA ARG A 98 9.89 13.47 -5.17
C ARG A 98 10.96 14.52 -4.95
N ILE A 99 12.19 14.11 -4.66
CA ILE A 99 13.34 15.02 -4.44
C ILE A 99 13.62 15.85 -5.69
N LEU A 100 13.58 15.24 -6.88
CA LEU A 100 13.83 15.94 -8.15
C LEU A 100 12.72 16.96 -8.47
N MET A 101 11.46 16.60 -8.23
CA MET A 101 10.34 17.53 -8.38
C MET A 101 10.49 18.74 -7.47
N GLU A 102 10.77 18.51 -6.18
CA GLU A 102 10.93 19.58 -5.19
C GLU A 102 12.13 20.48 -5.54
N ARG A 103 13.24 19.86 -5.97
CA ARG A 103 14.44 20.57 -6.45
C ARG A 103 14.16 21.43 -7.68
N ASN A 104 13.32 20.98 -8.59
CA ASN A 104 12.92 21.76 -9.77
C ASN A 104 11.99 22.91 -9.40
N GLU A 105 11.03 22.69 -8.50
CA GLU A 105 10.14 23.72 -7.99
C GLU A 105 10.93 24.87 -7.34
N TYR A 106 11.91 24.57 -6.49
CA TYR A 106 12.77 25.60 -5.92
C TYR A 106 13.61 26.32 -6.99
N LYS A 107 14.04 25.63 -8.04
CA LYS A 107 14.76 26.24 -9.15
C LYS A 107 13.88 27.22 -9.93
N GLU A 108 12.62 26.87 -10.21
CA GLU A 108 11.65 27.76 -10.87
C GLU A 108 11.39 29.02 -10.05
N ARG A 109 11.06 28.86 -8.76
CA ARG A 109 10.86 30.01 -7.85
C ARG A 109 12.08 30.93 -7.78
N LEU A 110 13.29 30.36 -7.81
CA LEU A 110 14.52 31.16 -7.83
C LEU A 110 14.65 31.96 -9.13
N MET A 111 14.35 31.35 -10.29
CA MET A 111 14.37 32.05 -11.57
C MET A 111 13.33 33.17 -11.61
N GLU A 112 12.10 32.91 -11.15
CA GLU A 112 11.05 33.93 -11.05
C GLU A 112 11.46 35.12 -10.17
N LEU A 113 12.10 34.84 -9.03
CA LEU A 113 12.62 35.88 -8.14
C LEU A 113 13.73 36.70 -8.82
N GLN A 114 14.66 36.04 -9.53
CA GLN A 114 15.71 36.73 -10.27
C GLN A 114 15.15 37.61 -11.38
N ASP A 115 14.13 37.16 -12.08
CA ASP A 115 13.44 37.94 -13.11
C ASP A 115 12.69 39.13 -12.51
N ALA A 116 12.05 38.96 -11.36
CA ALA A 116 11.41 40.04 -10.62
C ALA A 116 12.43 41.10 -10.15
N VAL A 117 13.59 40.68 -9.64
CA VAL A 117 14.68 41.60 -9.27
C VAL A 117 15.19 42.36 -10.50
N ARG A 118 15.48 41.65 -11.59
CA ARG A 118 15.96 42.27 -12.83
C ARG A 118 14.93 43.26 -13.40
N TYR A 119 13.64 42.94 -13.32
CA TYR A 119 12.56 43.84 -13.72
C TYR A 119 12.50 45.09 -12.82
N ALA A 120 12.64 44.93 -11.51
CA ALA A 120 12.71 46.06 -10.58
C ALA A 120 13.95 46.96 -10.84
N GLU A 121 15.09 46.35 -11.18
CA GLU A 121 16.31 47.06 -11.56
C GLU A 121 16.13 47.83 -12.88
N LEU A 122 15.48 47.23 -13.88
CA LEU A 122 15.13 47.91 -15.14
C LEU A 122 14.22 49.12 -14.88
N LEU A 123 13.21 48.97 -14.03
CA LEU A 123 12.36 50.09 -13.61
C LEU A 123 13.16 51.18 -12.88
N ARG A 124 14.09 50.81 -12.00
CA ARG A 124 14.94 51.79 -11.30
C ARG A 124 15.88 52.51 -12.27
N ALA A 125 16.56 51.79 -13.15
CA ALA A 125 17.46 52.36 -14.15
C ALA A 125 16.73 53.24 -15.19
N SER A 126 15.46 52.92 -15.51
CA SER A 126 14.62 53.78 -16.36
C SER A 126 14.21 55.09 -15.67
N ARG A 127 14.23 55.14 -14.33
CA ARG A 127 13.90 56.32 -13.53
C ARG A 127 15.10 57.23 -13.26
N ASP A 128 16.31 56.68 -13.38
CA ASP A 128 17.59 57.39 -13.21
C ASP A 128 18.18 57.95 -14.52
N ARG A 129 17.47 57.87 -15.66
CA ARG A 129 17.81 58.70 -16.84
C ARG A 129 17.30 60.12 -16.59
N PRO A 130 18.18 61.13 -16.43
CA PRO A 130 17.72 62.51 -16.48
C PRO A 130 17.21 62.78 -17.90
N ASP A 131 16.03 63.38 -17.98
CA ASP A 131 15.58 64.09 -19.16
C ASP A 131 16.64 65.16 -19.50
N VAL A 132 17.56 64.82 -20.40
CA VAL A 132 18.52 65.78 -20.95
C VAL A 132 17.81 66.52 -22.09
N GLY A 133 16.92 67.42 -21.67
CA GLY A 133 16.87 68.83 -22.07
C GLY A 133 16.52 69.18 -23.51
N ALA A 134 15.38 69.85 -23.68
CA ALA A 134 15.25 70.93 -24.67
C ALA A 134 14.13 71.91 -24.29
N SER A 135 14.39 72.81 -23.35
CA SER A 135 13.71 74.10 -23.30
C SER A 135 14.39 75.08 -24.26
N ASP A 136 13.62 75.53 -25.25
CA ASP A 136 13.63 76.83 -25.96
C ASP A 136 14.99 77.44 -26.41
N SER A 137 15.20 77.50 -27.73
CA SER A 137 15.78 78.70 -28.33
C SER A 137 15.25 78.96 -29.75
N ARG A 138 14.79 80.19 -29.93
CA ARG A 138 14.24 80.79 -31.15
C ARG A 138 15.35 81.09 -32.16
N ARG A 139 14.95 81.18 -33.45
CA ARG A 139 15.57 81.98 -34.55
C ARG A 139 16.96 81.47 -34.98
N THR A 140 17.37 81.35 -36.25
CA THR A 140 17.02 81.89 -37.58
C THR A 140 17.53 80.87 -38.61
N GLY A 141 16.84 80.58 -39.72
CA GLY A 141 17.10 81.26 -41.00
C GLY A 141 18.38 80.78 -41.71
N GLY A 142 18.23 80.05 -42.83
CA GLY A 142 19.19 80.14 -43.94
C GLY A 142 19.89 78.86 -44.42
N SER A 143 19.41 78.36 -45.57
CA SER A 143 20.21 78.02 -46.77
C SER A 143 21.18 76.83 -46.80
N GLY A 144 20.82 75.83 -47.64
CA GLY A 144 21.73 75.09 -48.54
C GLY A 144 22.57 73.98 -47.88
N VAL A 145 22.98 72.89 -48.52
CA VAL A 145 23.15 72.53 -49.94
C VAL A 145 23.19 70.99 -50.01
N TRP A 146 22.70 70.43 -51.12
CA TRP A 146 22.73 69.00 -51.49
C TRP A 146 24.15 68.48 -51.79
N GLY A 147 24.40 67.17 -51.65
CA GLY A 147 25.62 66.59 -52.24
C GLY A 147 25.83 65.08 -52.01
N LEU A 148 25.51 64.32 -53.08
CA LEU A 148 25.87 62.92 -53.42
C LEU A 148 25.27 61.76 -52.62
#